data_AF-A0A7C5RLT2-F1
#
_entry.id   AF-A0A7C5RLT2-F1
#
_cell.length_a   1.000
_cell.length_b   1.000
_cell.length_c   1.000
_cell.angle_alpha   90.00
_cell.angle_beta   90.00
_cell.angle_gamma   90.00
#
_symmetry.space_group_name_H-M   'P 1'
#
loop_
_entity.id
_entity.type
_entity.pdbx_description
1 polymer ?
#
loop_
_entity_poly.entity_id
_entity_poly.type
_entity_poly.pdbx_seq_one_letter_code
_entity_poly.pdbx_strand_id
1 'polypeptide(L)'
;SFIIFIKNAYPINVLDKIKNVPEVCTIYAATANPLEVIIAESEQGRGIVGVIDGLKSKGIETDEEAKARKEFLRKIGYKLN
;
A
#
# COMPACT_ATOMS: atom_id res chain seq x y z
N SER A 1 9.80 -6.94 -13.32
CA SER A 1 8.77 -6.51 -12.35
C SER A 1 7.85 -7.68 -12.03
N PHE A 2 7.25 -7.71 -10.84
CA PHE A 2 6.25 -8.71 -10.47
C PHE A 2 5.00 -8.04 -9.90
N ILE A 3 3.87 -8.74 -9.99
CA ILE A 3 2.57 -8.30 -9.45
C ILE A 3 1.99 -9.46 -8.66
N ILE A 4 1.50 -9.20 -7.46
CA ILE A 4 0.87 -10.20 -6.59
C ILE A 4 -0.58 -9.78 -6.35
N PHE A 5 -1.51 -10.67 -6.71
CA PHE A 5 -2.91 -10.55 -6.31
C PHE A 5 -3.14 -11.47 -5.11
N ILE A 6 -3.68 -10.92 -4.03
CA ILE A 6 -4.03 -11.67 -2.81
C ILE A 6 -5.53 -11.55 -2.52
N LYS A 7 -6.11 -12.60 -1.96
CA LYS A 7 -7.47 -12.64 -1.42
C LYS A 7 -7.43 -13.34 -0.06
N ASN A 8 -8.37 -13.00 0.83
CA ASN A 8 -8.45 -13.53 2.19
C ASN A 8 -7.21 -13.24 3.06
N ALA A 9 -6.43 -12.22 2.69
CA ALA A 9 -5.30 -11.69 3.43
C ALA A 9 -5.16 -10.20 3.12
N TYR A 10 -4.53 -9.45 4.01
CA TYR A 10 -4.16 -8.05 3.82
C TYR A 10 -2.65 -7.94 3.53
N PRO A 11 -2.20 -6.88 2.84
CA PRO A 11 -0.78 -6.64 2.61
C PRO A 11 0.07 -6.71 3.88
N ILE A 12 -0.42 -6.16 4.99
CA ILE A 12 0.27 -6.17 6.30
C ILE A 12 0.58 -7.58 6.83
N ASN A 13 -0.11 -8.62 6.35
CA ASN A 13 0.14 -10.01 6.77
C ASN A 13 1.36 -10.63 6.08
N VAL A 14 1.79 -10.07 4.93
CA VAL A 14 2.79 -10.68 4.02
C VAL A 14 3.93 -9.74 3.64
N LEU A 15 3.76 -8.43 3.81
CA LEU A 15 4.69 -7.42 3.30
C LEU A 15 6.12 -7.62 3.82
N ASP A 16 6.28 -7.94 5.11
CA ASP A 16 7.61 -8.19 5.70
C ASP A 16 8.29 -9.43 5.10
N LYS A 17 7.51 -10.49 4.81
CA LYS A 17 8.05 -11.70 4.18
C LYS A 17 8.52 -11.41 2.75
N ILE A 18 7.74 -10.62 1.99
CA ILE A 18 8.11 -10.23 0.62
C ILE A 18 9.37 -9.36 0.62
N LYS A 19 9.46 -8.37 1.53
CA LYS A 19 10.67 -7.52 1.66
C LYS A 19 11.93 -8.31 2.02
N ASN A 20 11.78 -9.44 2.72
CA ASN A 20 12.90 -10.28 3.13
C ASN A 20 13.34 -11.31 2.07
N VAL A 21 12.65 -11.40 0.92
CA VAL A 21 13.08 -12.26 -0.18
C VAL A 21 14.35 -11.65 -0.80
N PRO A 22 15.47 -12.41 -0.92
CA PRO A 22 16.75 -11.87 -1.40
C PRO A 22 16.68 -11.20 -2.78
N GLU A 23 15.80 -11.67 -3.66
CA GLU A 23 15.62 -11.16 -5.02
C GLU A 23 14.70 -9.92 -5.10
N VAL A 24 14.03 -9.53 -4.01
CA VAL A 24 13.12 -8.39 -4.01
C VAL A 24 13.88 -7.11 -3.72
N CYS A 25 14.04 -6.28 -4.75
CA CYS A 25 14.73 -4.99 -4.62
C CYS A 25 13.84 -3.92 -3.95
N THR A 26 12.60 -3.77 -4.44
CA THR A 26 11.69 -2.68 -4.03
C THR A 26 10.24 -3.11 -4.19
N ILE A 27 9.38 -2.65 -3.27
CA ILE A 27 7.92 -2.75 -3.39
C ILE A 27 7.37 -1.35 -3.66
N TYR A 28 6.72 -1.15 -4.81
CA TYR A 28 6.19 0.16 -5.21
C TYR A 28 4.85 0.50 -4.54
N ALA A 29 3.94 -0.47 -4.41
CA ALA A 29 2.63 -0.29 -3.79
C ALA A 29 2.13 -1.62 -3.20
N ALA A 30 1.27 -1.55 -2.19
CA ALA A 30 0.54 -2.69 -1.66
C ALA A 30 -0.80 -2.23 -1.07
N THR A 31 -1.85 -2.24 -1.89
CA THR A 31 -3.12 -1.54 -1.62
C THR A 31 -4.32 -2.32 -2.15
N ALA A 32 -5.51 -1.95 -1.68
CA ALA A 32 -6.79 -2.36 -2.24
C ALA A 32 -7.52 -1.21 -2.97
N ASN A 33 -6.91 -0.02 -3.01
CA ASN A 33 -7.42 1.13 -3.74
C ASN A 33 -7.28 0.92 -5.27
N PRO A 34 -8.02 1.68 -6.09
CA PRO A 34 -7.66 1.86 -7.49
C PRO A 34 -6.20 2.29 -7.60
N LEU A 35 -5.43 1.58 -8.44
CA LEU A 35 -3.98 1.75 -8.54
C LEU A 35 -3.59 1.96 -10.00
N GLU A 36 -2.78 2.99 -10.25
CA GLU A 36 -2.14 3.23 -11.54
C GLU A 36 -0.62 3.11 -11.42
N VAL A 37 0.03 2.61 -12.47
CA VAL A 37 1.49 2.50 -12.55
C VAL A 37 2.00 3.42 -13.66
N ILE A 38 2.91 4.33 -13.31
CA ILE A 38 3.52 5.25 -14.26
C ILE A 38 4.72 4.55 -14.90
N ILE A 39 4.62 4.33 -16.22
CA ILE A 39 5.66 3.68 -17.01
C ILE A 39 6.35 4.71 -17.90
N ALA A 40 7.67 4.77 -17.82
CA ALA A 40 8.50 5.43 -18.82
C ALA A 40 8.98 4.40 -19.85
N GLU A 41 9.01 4.80 -21.12
CA GLU A 41 9.49 4.00 -22.25
C GLU A 41 10.63 4.73 -22.94
N SER A 42 11.68 3.98 -23.29
CA SER A 42 12.81 4.42 -24.10
C SER A 42 13.08 3.41 -25.21
N GLU A 43 14.05 3.69 -26.09
CA GLU A 43 14.47 2.75 -27.14
C GLU A 43 14.92 1.38 -26.57
N GLN A 44 15.41 1.34 -25.33
CA GLN A 44 15.85 0.09 -24.68
C GLN A 44 14.68 -0.71 -24.08
N GLY A 45 13.61 -0.05 -23.63
CA GLY A 45 12.49 -0.73 -22.98
C GLY A 45 11.71 0.14 -22.00
N ARG A 46 11.08 -0.49 -21.00
CA ARG A 46 10.16 0.16 -20.05
C ARG A 46 10.64 0.08 -18.61
N GLY A 47 10.40 1.14 -17.85
CA GLY A 47 10.69 1.23 -16.41
C GLY A 47 9.51 1.77 -15.61
N ILE A 48 9.37 1.32 -14.36
CA ILE A 48 8.40 1.87 -13.41
C ILE A 48 9.00 3.12 -12.76
N VAL A 49 8.36 4.26 -12.96
CA VAL A 49 8.77 5.55 -12.37
C VAL A 49 8.09 5.78 -11.03
N GLY A 50 6.84 5.31 -10.89
CA GLY A 50 6.06 5.50 -9.68
C GLY A 50 4.67 4.90 -9.79
N VAL A 51 3.88 5.10 -8.75
CA VAL A 51 2.50 4.63 -8.65
C VAL A 51 1.58 5.73 -8.13
N ILE A 52 0.32 5.68 -8.55
CA ILE A 52 -0.76 6.49 -7.99
C ILE A 52 -1.68 5.53 -7.23
N ASP A 53 -1.58 5.54 -5.89
CA ASP A 53 -2.35 4.70 -4.98
C ASP A 53 -3.58 5.46 -4.48
N GLY A 54 -4.71 5.23 -5.13
CA GLY A 54 -5.98 5.86 -4.76
C GLY A 54 -6.04 7.35 -5.09
N LEU A 55 -6.65 8.10 -4.17
CA LEU A 55 -6.99 9.51 -4.37
C LEU A 55 -6.10 10.42 -3.52
N LYS A 56 -5.92 11.66 -3.97
CA LYS A 56 -5.29 12.71 -3.18
C LYS A 56 -6.05 12.94 -1.87
N SER A 57 -5.32 13.20 -0.78
CA SER A 57 -5.92 13.58 0.50
C SER A 57 -6.79 14.84 0.37
N LYS A 58 -7.91 14.87 1.11
CA LYS A 58 -8.85 16.00 1.11
C LYS A 58 -8.43 17.14 2.06
N GLY A 59 -7.59 16.83 3.05
CA GLY A 59 -7.18 17.76 4.11
C GLY A 59 -6.36 17.06 5.19
N ILE A 60 -6.13 17.76 6.30
CA ILE A 60 -5.48 17.23 7.51
C ILE A 60 -6.56 16.73 8.47
N GLU A 61 -6.31 15.60 9.16
CA GLU A 61 -7.27 15.05 10.12
C GLU A 61 -7.50 15.99 11.32
N THR A 62 -8.75 16.12 11.79
CA THR A 62 -9.08 16.80 13.05
C THR A 62 -8.86 15.90 14.27
N ASP A 63 -8.94 16.45 15.48
CA ASP A 63 -8.83 15.67 16.72
C ASP A 63 -9.94 14.60 16.85
N GLU A 64 -11.15 14.92 16.39
CA GLU A 64 -12.28 14.00 16.35
C GLU A 64 -12.04 12.85 15.36
N GLU A 65 -11.52 13.16 14.17
CA GLU A 65 -11.19 12.14 13.16
C GLU A 65 -10.05 11.24 13.63
N ALA A 66 -9.05 11.81 14.30
CA ALA A 66 -7.95 11.05 14.91
C ALA A 66 -8.45 10.12 16.02
N LYS A 67 -9.40 10.58 16.84
CA LYS A 67 -10.07 9.73 17.85
C LYS A 67 -10.83 8.59 17.19
N ALA A 68 -11.63 8.88 16.16
CA ALA A 68 -12.39 7.89 15.41
C ALA A 68 -11.49 6.82 14.78
N ARG A 69 -10.37 7.20 14.16
CA ARG A 69 -9.37 6.27 13.60
C ARG A 69 -8.78 5.35 14.67
N LYS A 70 -8.42 5.89 15.84
CA LYS A 70 -7.85 5.11 16.96
C LYS A 70 -8.87 4.15 17.57
N GLU A 71 -10.13 4.55 17.70
CA GLU A 71 -11.22 3.69 18.17
C GLU A 71 -11.53 2.58 17.16
N PHE A 72 -11.55 2.91 15.88
CA PHE A 72 -11.74 1.93 14.81
C PHE A 72 -10.71 0.80 14.89
N LEU A 73 -9.41 1.12 15.03
CA LEU A 73 -8.34 0.11 15.14
C LEU A 73 -8.53 -0.86 16.33
N ARG A 74 -9.07 -0.39 17.46
CA ARG A 74 -9.42 -1.26 18.61
C ARG A 74 -10.64 -2.12 18.28
N LYS A 75 -11.67 -1.53 17.66
CA LYS A 75 -12.89 -2.24 17.25
C LYS A 75 -12.59 -3.40 16.29
N ILE A 76 -11.65 -3.22 15.37
CA ILE A 76 -11.22 -4.27 14.44
C ILE A 76 -10.11 -5.18 15.00
N GLY A 77 -9.79 -5.07 16.30
CA GLY A 77 -8.89 -5.99 17.01
C GLY A 77 -7.40 -5.79 16.77
N TYR A 78 -6.98 -4.68 16.15
CA TYR A 78 -5.57 -4.40 15.86
C TYR A 78 -4.81 -3.70 16.99
N LYS A 79 -5.52 -3.22 18.02
CA LYS A 79 -4.95 -2.59 19.22
C LYS A 79 -5.66 -3.10 20.46
N LEU A 80 -4.91 -3.30 21.54
CA LEU A 80 -5.45 -3.66 22.85
C LEU A 80 -6.10 -2.42 23.50
N ASN A 81 -7.13 -2.67 24.31
CA ASN A 81 -7.84 -1.63 25.08
C ASN A 81 -7.02 -1.20 26.29
#